data_AF-A0A8J3E1A2-F1
#
_entry.id   AF-A0A8J3E1A2-F1
#
_cell.length_a   1.000
_cell.length_b   1.000
_cell.length_c   1.000
_cell.angle_alpha   90.00
_cell.angle_beta   90.00
_cell.angle_gamma   90.00
#
_symmetry.space_group_name_H-M   'P 1'
#
loop_
_entity.id
_entity.type
_entity.pdbx_description
1 polymer ?
#
loop_
_entity_poly.entity_id
_entity_poly.type
_entity_poly.pdbx_seq_one_letter_code
_entity_poly.pdbx_strand_id
1 'polypeptide(L)'
;MSYQIPPQPVAVGPCQIDTPIRAYGLSIRWNQPATMSCQTADVLMRFESEVVEPNAIKILGNPVVTERNFGAYSCRVETGSRHRLSQHARGQAIDLAGWTLADGTRIDVEKDWTDEGPRGRFLHAVALGACRYFSVVLTPASNSWHHDHLHLDIGPDRLCSVG
;
A
#
# COMPACT_ATOMS: atom_id res chain seq x y z
N MET A 1 -7.86 -6.34 -14.39
CA MET A 1 -7.87 -4.98 -13.84
C MET A 1 -9.28 -4.38 -13.94
N SER A 2 -9.85 -3.87 -12.85
CA SER A 2 -11.17 -3.21 -12.85
C SER A 2 -11.03 -1.84 -12.19
N TYR A 3 -11.19 -0.77 -12.98
CA TYR A 3 -11.11 0.60 -12.50
C TYR A 3 -12.15 1.49 -13.18
N GLN A 4 -12.43 2.61 -12.54
CA GLN A 4 -13.29 3.69 -13.02
C GLN A 4 -12.48 4.98 -13.06
N ILE A 5 -12.79 5.85 -14.02
CA ILE A 5 -12.21 7.19 -14.11
C ILE A 5 -13.18 8.16 -13.41
N PRO A 6 -12.87 8.65 -12.20
CA PRO A 6 -13.65 9.70 -11.55
C PRO A 6 -13.49 11.05 -12.29
N PRO A 7 -14.34 12.05 -11.97
CA PRO A 7 -14.20 13.41 -12.49
C PRO A 7 -12.80 13.97 -12.24
N GLN A 8 -12.26 14.70 -13.22
CA GLN A 8 -10.90 15.23 -13.22
C GLN A 8 -10.91 16.75 -12.94
N PRO A 9 -10.04 17.26 -12.04
CA PRO A 9 -9.40 16.55 -10.93
C PRO A 9 -10.40 16.27 -9.79
N VAL A 10 -10.11 15.27 -8.95
CA VAL A 10 -10.80 15.15 -7.65
C VAL A 10 -10.16 16.17 -6.72
N ALA A 11 -10.85 17.29 -6.48
CA ALA A 11 -10.39 18.39 -5.65
C ALA A 11 -11.32 18.62 -4.45
N VAL A 12 -10.76 18.68 -3.24
CA VAL A 12 -11.47 19.00 -1.99
C VAL A 12 -10.61 19.95 -1.16
N GLY A 13 -10.94 21.24 -1.16
CA GLY A 13 -10.14 22.25 -0.45
C GLY A 13 -8.70 22.30 -0.98
N PRO A 14 -7.67 22.17 -0.14
CA PRO A 14 -6.27 22.19 -0.57
C PRO A 14 -5.80 20.84 -1.16
N CYS A 15 -6.66 19.82 -1.18
CA CYS A 15 -6.35 18.48 -1.65
C CYS A 15 -6.73 18.33 -3.13
N GLN A 16 -5.81 17.79 -3.92
CA GLN A 16 -6.01 17.54 -5.34
C GLN A 16 -5.32 16.24 -5.71
N ILE A 17 -6.02 15.40 -6.48
CA ILE A 17 -5.42 14.26 -7.17
C ILE A 17 -5.32 14.62 -8.64
N ASP A 18 -4.12 14.53 -9.20
CA ASP A 18 -3.90 14.64 -10.63
C ASP A 18 -4.12 13.29 -11.31
N THR A 19 -4.88 13.28 -12.40
CA THR A 19 -5.23 12.07 -13.15
C THR A 19 -5.74 10.92 -12.24
N PRO A 20 -6.77 11.14 -11.39
CA PRO A 20 -7.28 10.12 -10.49
C PRO A 20 -7.87 8.93 -11.23
N ILE A 21 -7.68 7.75 -10.62
CA ILE A 21 -8.44 6.54 -10.89
C ILE A 21 -9.07 6.03 -9.60
N ARG A 22 -10.19 5.32 -9.74
CA ARG A 22 -10.75 4.50 -8.66
C ARG A 22 -10.64 3.04 -9.07
N ALA A 23 -9.76 2.29 -8.44
CA ALA A 23 -9.52 0.88 -8.77
C ALA A 23 -10.11 -0.05 -7.70
N TYR A 24 -10.52 -1.25 -8.11
CA TYR A 24 -10.97 -2.34 -7.24
C TYR A 24 -9.87 -3.41 -7.05
N GLY A 25 -8.69 -3.14 -7.58
CA GLY A 25 -7.57 -4.05 -7.74
C GLY A 25 -6.81 -3.75 -9.02
N LEU A 26 -5.50 -3.98 -8.99
CA LEU A 26 -4.60 -3.77 -10.13
C LEU A 26 -4.23 -5.13 -10.72
N SER A 27 -3.10 -5.69 -10.28
CA SER A 27 -2.74 -7.09 -10.56
C SER A 27 -3.44 -8.04 -9.57
N ILE A 28 -3.61 -7.60 -8.32
CA ILE A 28 -4.32 -8.31 -7.26
C ILE A 28 -5.69 -7.65 -7.01
N ARG A 29 -6.72 -8.45 -6.71
CA ARG A 29 -8.04 -7.94 -6.29
C ARG A 29 -7.97 -7.34 -4.88
N TRP A 30 -8.69 -6.26 -4.62
CA TRP A 30 -8.74 -5.65 -3.29
C TRP A 30 -10.01 -5.95 -2.50
N ASN A 31 -9.93 -5.82 -1.17
CA ASN A 31 -11.07 -5.89 -0.26
C ASN A 31 -12.06 -4.72 -0.45
N GLN A 32 -11.56 -3.55 -0.86
CA GLN A 32 -12.33 -2.35 -1.11
C GLN A 32 -11.65 -1.49 -2.18
N PRO A 33 -12.40 -0.68 -2.93
CA PRO A 33 -11.81 0.20 -3.92
C PRO A 33 -11.02 1.33 -3.28
N ALA A 34 -9.94 1.76 -3.95
CA ALA A 34 -9.15 2.91 -3.55
C ALA A 34 -9.05 3.93 -4.69
N THR A 35 -9.09 5.21 -4.34
CA THR A 35 -8.87 6.33 -5.27
C THR A 35 -7.43 6.83 -5.12
N MET A 36 -6.70 6.93 -6.22
CA MET A 36 -5.28 7.35 -6.25
C MET A 36 -4.94 8.00 -7.59
N SER A 37 -3.76 8.60 -7.71
CA SER A 37 -3.24 9.07 -9.00
C SER A 37 -2.91 7.89 -9.93
N CYS A 38 -2.98 8.08 -11.25
CA CYS A 38 -2.52 7.08 -12.22
C CYS A 38 -1.07 6.64 -11.96
N GLN A 39 -0.20 7.56 -11.55
CA GLN A 39 1.21 7.26 -11.28
C GLN A 39 1.35 6.31 -10.09
N THR A 40 0.63 6.56 -8.99
CA THR A 40 0.62 5.65 -7.83
C THR A 40 0.10 4.28 -8.21
N ALA A 41 -0.91 4.21 -9.07
CA ALA A 41 -1.43 2.94 -9.56
C ALA A 41 -0.41 2.15 -10.42
N ASP A 42 0.36 2.81 -11.29
CA ASP A 42 1.42 2.14 -12.07
C ASP A 42 2.51 1.57 -11.15
N VAL A 43 2.96 2.37 -10.17
CA VAL A 43 3.97 1.94 -9.19
C VAL A 43 3.46 0.76 -8.36
N LEU A 44 2.22 0.85 -7.86
CA LEU A 44 1.62 -0.22 -7.05
C LEU A 44 1.42 -1.51 -7.86
N MET A 45 0.97 -1.43 -9.11
CA MET A 45 0.82 -2.61 -9.97
C MET A 45 2.16 -3.33 -10.14
N ARG A 46 3.24 -2.60 -10.43
CA ARG A 46 4.58 -3.20 -10.59
C ARG A 46 5.05 -3.82 -9.28
N PHE A 47 4.84 -3.14 -8.15
CA PHE A 47 5.17 -3.69 -6.84
C PHE A 47 4.41 -4.98 -6.54
N GLU A 48 3.09 -5.02 -6.79
CA GLU A 48 2.28 -6.22 -6.60
C GLU A 48 2.84 -7.39 -7.45
N SER A 49 3.03 -7.18 -8.76
CA SER A 49 3.45 -8.24 -9.69
C SER A 49 4.92 -8.67 -9.56
N GLU A 50 5.81 -7.75 -9.19
CA GLU A 50 7.26 -8.02 -9.14
C GLU A 50 7.76 -8.35 -7.73
N VAL A 51 6.98 -8.04 -6.68
CA VAL A 51 7.37 -8.27 -5.28
C VAL A 51 6.37 -9.13 -4.54
N VAL A 52 5.09 -8.73 -4.49
CA VAL A 52 4.09 -9.40 -3.64
C VAL A 52 3.83 -10.82 -4.14
N GLU A 53 3.42 -10.97 -5.41
CA GLU A 53 3.06 -12.28 -5.96
C GLU A 53 4.24 -13.27 -5.96
N PRO A 54 5.48 -12.91 -6.40
CA PRO A 54 6.61 -13.82 -6.39
C PRO A 54 7.01 -14.26 -4.97
N ASN A 55 6.98 -13.35 -3.98
CA ASN A 55 7.32 -13.72 -2.61
C ASN A 55 6.23 -14.59 -1.97
N ALA A 56 4.96 -14.40 -2.31
CA ALA A 56 3.88 -15.27 -1.84
C ALA A 56 4.10 -16.71 -2.31
N ILE A 57 4.39 -16.92 -3.61
CA ILE A 57 4.71 -18.24 -4.15
C ILE A 57 5.96 -18.82 -3.49
N LYS A 58 7.04 -18.04 -3.40
CA LYS A 58 8.34 -18.51 -2.91
C LYS A 58 8.33 -18.86 -1.42
N ILE A 59 7.68 -18.06 -0.59
CA ILE A 59 7.77 -18.15 0.88
C ILE A 59 6.56 -18.89 1.47
N LEU A 60 5.38 -18.66 0.91
CA LEU A 60 4.11 -19.19 1.43
C LEU A 60 3.57 -20.35 0.59
N GLY A 61 4.13 -20.61 -0.59
CA GLY A 61 3.75 -21.73 -1.46
C GLY A 61 2.43 -21.54 -2.20
N ASN A 62 1.75 -20.41 -2.04
CA ASN A 62 0.43 -20.14 -2.62
C ASN A 62 0.35 -18.71 -3.20
N PRO A 63 -0.39 -18.50 -4.31
CA PRO A 63 -0.60 -17.17 -4.85
C PRO A 63 -1.51 -16.34 -3.96
N VAL A 64 -1.34 -15.02 -4.01
CA VAL A 64 -2.29 -14.06 -3.41
C VAL A 64 -3.54 -13.98 -4.27
N VAL A 65 -4.71 -14.00 -3.64
CA VAL A 65 -6.01 -13.80 -4.31
C VAL A 65 -6.72 -12.53 -3.84
N THR A 66 -6.32 -11.96 -2.71
CA THR A 66 -6.82 -10.68 -2.24
C THR A 66 -5.75 -9.92 -1.48
N GLU A 67 -5.59 -8.63 -1.81
CA GLU A 67 -4.83 -7.67 -1.02
C GLU A 67 -5.79 -6.77 -0.24
N ARG A 68 -5.47 -6.54 1.03
CA ARG A 68 -6.29 -5.77 1.96
C ARG A 68 -5.65 -4.40 2.15
N ASN A 69 -6.32 -3.34 1.73
CA ASN A 69 -5.87 -1.96 1.93
C ASN A 69 -6.81 -1.20 2.86
N PHE A 70 -6.29 -0.15 3.52
CA PHE A 70 -7.06 0.83 4.29
C PHE A 70 -7.40 2.09 3.50
N GLY A 71 -6.91 2.19 2.27
CA GLY A 71 -7.23 3.25 1.31
C GLY A 71 -6.00 3.99 0.83
N ALA A 72 -6.22 4.86 -0.16
CA ALA A 72 -5.16 5.63 -0.81
C ALA A 72 -5.40 7.14 -0.76
N TYR A 73 -6.62 7.61 -1.02
CA TYR A 73 -6.96 9.03 -0.88
C TYR A 73 -7.66 9.35 0.44
N SER A 74 -7.19 10.40 1.09
CA SER A 74 -7.82 11.01 2.27
C SER A 74 -7.29 12.42 2.43
N CYS A 75 -8.18 13.41 2.35
CA CYS A 75 -7.81 14.81 2.46
C CYS A 75 -7.51 15.18 3.92
N ARG A 76 -6.23 15.11 4.31
CA ARG A 76 -5.74 15.42 5.66
C ARG A 76 -4.30 15.92 5.67
N VAL A 77 -3.92 16.58 6.76
CA VAL A 77 -2.51 16.82 7.08
C VAL A 77 -1.84 15.53 7.59
N GLU A 78 -0.51 15.48 7.54
CA GLU A 78 0.26 14.41 8.14
C GLU A 78 0.02 14.32 9.65
N THR A 79 0.02 13.10 10.17
CA THR A 79 -0.07 12.87 11.62
C THR A 79 1.10 13.59 12.33
N GLY A 80 0.77 14.45 13.29
CA GLY A 80 1.76 15.28 14.01
C GLY A 80 2.11 16.61 13.31
N SER A 81 1.55 16.92 12.14
CA SER A 81 1.73 18.21 11.47
C SER A 81 0.47 19.09 11.54
N ARG A 82 0.66 20.41 11.56
CA ARG A 82 -0.42 21.41 11.48
C ARG A 82 -0.67 21.94 10.07
N HIS A 83 0.29 21.78 9.17
CA HIS A 83 0.28 22.49 7.88
C HIS A 83 0.66 21.60 6.69
N ARG A 84 1.42 20.53 6.92
CA ARG A 84 1.95 19.69 5.85
C ARG A 84 0.89 18.66 5.44
N LEU A 85 0.43 18.75 4.20
CA LEU A 85 -0.51 17.78 3.63
C LEU A 85 0.17 16.43 3.43
N SER A 86 -0.52 15.37 3.87
CA SER A 86 -0.10 13.99 3.65
C SER A 86 -0.10 13.63 2.16
N GLN A 87 0.68 12.62 1.76
CA GLN A 87 0.59 12.10 0.39
C GLN A 87 -0.75 11.43 0.09
N HIS A 88 -1.50 10.97 1.10
CA HIS A 88 -2.89 10.58 0.91
C HIS A 88 -3.77 11.73 0.42
N ALA A 89 -3.48 12.99 0.80
CA ALA A 89 -4.23 14.16 0.34
C ALA A 89 -3.99 14.47 -1.14
N ARG A 90 -2.96 13.84 -1.74
CA ARG A 90 -2.61 13.95 -3.16
C ARG A 90 -2.94 12.68 -3.97
N GLY A 91 -3.52 11.67 -3.31
CA GLY A 91 -3.68 10.34 -3.92
C GLY A 91 -2.35 9.69 -4.30
N GLN A 92 -1.29 10.04 -3.58
CA GLN A 92 0.09 9.61 -3.82
C GLN A 92 0.59 8.56 -2.82
N ALA A 93 -0.30 8.05 -1.96
CA ALA A 93 0.01 7.04 -0.95
C ALA A 93 -1.04 5.94 -0.92
N ILE A 94 -0.69 4.79 -0.36
CA ILE A 94 -1.61 3.70 -0.01
C ILE A 94 -1.16 3.01 1.29
N ASP A 95 -2.14 2.62 2.10
CA ASP A 95 -1.92 1.84 3.31
C ASP A 95 -2.35 0.37 3.08
N LEU A 96 -1.40 -0.57 3.15
CA LEU A 96 -1.63 -2.01 2.95
C LEU A 96 -1.63 -2.76 4.29
N ALA A 97 -2.70 -3.49 4.58
CA ALA A 97 -2.95 -4.14 5.87
C ALA A 97 -2.70 -5.66 5.87
N GLY A 98 -2.55 -6.28 4.69
CA GLY A 98 -2.32 -7.72 4.60
C GLY A 98 -2.83 -8.37 3.31
N TRP A 99 -2.77 -9.69 3.25
CA TRP A 99 -3.10 -10.49 2.07
C TRP A 99 -3.87 -11.76 2.43
N THR A 100 -4.58 -12.31 1.46
CA THR A 100 -5.23 -13.63 1.53
C THR A 100 -4.76 -14.48 0.35
N LEU A 101 -4.33 -15.70 0.62
CA LEU A 101 -3.85 -16.65 -0.37
C LEU A 101 -4.99 -17.52 -0.93
N ALA A 102 -4.72 -18.20 -2.05
CA ALA A 102 -5.69 -19.07 -2.71
C ALA A 102 -6.19 -20.24 -1.83
N ASP A 103 -5.39 -20.70 -0.86
CA ASP A 103 -5.77 -21.74 0.10
C ASP A 103 -6.59 -21.20 1.29
N GLY A 104 -6.89 -19.90 1.31
CA GLY A 104 -7.61 -19.23 2.39
C GLY A 104 -6.72 -18.73 3.54
N THR A 105 -5.41 -18.97 3.49
CA THR A 105 -4.47 -18.43 4.48
C THR A 105 -4.50 -16.91 4.47
N ARG A 106 -4.62 -16.31 5.66
CA ARG A 106 -4.57 -14.85 5.86
C ARG A 106 -3.25 -14.45 6.46
N ILE A 107 -2.71 -13.35 5.96
CA ILE A 107 -1.52 -12.67 6.45
C ILE A 107 -1.96 -11.27 6.83
N ASP A 108 -1.89 -10.93 8.11
CA ASP A 108 -2.26 -9.64 8.67
C ASP A 108 -0.99 -8.92 9.15
N VAL A 109 -0.74 -7.69 8.67
CA VAL A 109 0.46 -6.92 9.09
C VAL A 109 0.50 -6.77 10.61
N GLU A 110 -0.61 -6.36 11.23
CA GLU A 110 -0.73 -6.19 12.68
C GLU A 110 -0.34 -7.44 13.49
N LYS A 111 -0.72 -8.63 13.02
CA LYS A 111 -0.61 -9.87 13.81
C LYS A 111 0.65 -10.66 13.49
N ASP A 112 1.06 -10.65 12.23
CA ASP A 112 2.11 -11.52 11.73
C ASP A 112 3.45 -10.78 11.57
N TRP A 113 3.55 -9.47 11.83
CA TRP A 113 4.81 -8.72 11.66
C TRP A 113 5.98 -9.30 12.46
N THR A 114 5.73 -9.73 13.69
CA THR A 114 6.73 -10.35 14.57
C THR A 114 6.74 -11.87 14.49
N ASP A 115 6.04 -12.48 13.52
CA ASP A 115 6.08 -13.92 13.29
C ASP A 115 7.47 -14.34 12.79
N GLU A 116 8.15 -15.25 13.50
CA GLU A 116 9.42 -15.84 13.05
C GLU A 116 9.22 -16.87 11.91
N GLY A 117 7.96 -17.23 11.66
CA GLY A 117 7.51 -18.15 10.62
C GLY A 117 7.44 -17.55 9.21
N PRO A 118 6.83 -18.30 8.27
CA PRO A 118 6.71 -17.88 6.87
C PRO A 118 5.97 -16.56 6.66
N ARG A 119 4.99 -16.21 7.52
CA ARG A 119 4.16 -15.01 7.32
C ARG A 119 4.96 -13.75 7.61
N GLY A 120 5.66 -13.70 8.74
CA GLY A 120 6.56 -12.58 9.03
C GLY A 120 7.66 -12.46 7.99
N ARG A 121 8.31 -13.58 7.61
CA ARG A 121 9.31 -13.55 6.51
C ARG A 121 8.76 -12.99 5.20
N PHE A 122 7.52 -13.31 4.84
CA PHE A 122 6.84 -12.73 3.69
C PHE A 122 6.62 -11.23 3.86
N LEU A 123 6.10 -10.78 5.00
CA LEU A 123 5.87 -9.36 5.30
C LEU A 123 7.17 -8.53 5.20
N HIS A 124 8.25 -9.02 5.79
CA HIS A 124 9.57 -8.38 5.75
C HIS A 124 10.14 -8.34 4.33
N ALA A 125 9.99 -9.41 3.55
CA ALA A 125 10.42 -9.44 2.15
C ALA A 125 9.62 -8.47 1.27
N VAL A 126 8.30 -8.36 1.50
CA VAL A 126 7.42 -7.43 0.81
C VAL A 126 7.78 -5.98 1.16
N ALA A 127 7.95 -5.66 2.44
CA ALA A 127 8.32 -4.33 2.90
C ALA A 127 9.69 -3.89 2.35
N LEU A 128 10.71 -4.76 2.43
CA LEU A 128 12.03 -4.48 1.86
C LEU A 128 11.96 -4.28 0.34
N GLY A 129 11.16 -5.09 -0.36
CA GLY A 129 10.95 -4.95 -1.80
C GLY A 129 10.27 -3.64 -2.18
N ALA A 130 9.37 -3.13 -1.33
CA ALA A 130 8.65 -1.88 -1.56
C ALA A 130 9.61 -0.67 -1.69
N CYS A 131 10.74 -0.67 -0.98
CA CYS A 131 11.71 0.42 -1.02
C CYS A 131 12.36 0.65 -2.40
N ARG A 132 12.19 -0.27 -3.37
CA ARG A 132 12.62 -0.07 -4.76
C ARG A 132 11.62 0.72 -5.61
N TYR A 133 10.35 0.76 -5.20
CA TYR A 133 9.24 1.33 -5.98
C TYR A 133 8.70 2.61 -5.35
N PHE A 134 8.70 2.70 -4.01
CA PHE A 134 8.14 3.81 -3.26
C PHE A 134 9.25 4.68 -2.67
N SER A 135 9.00 5.99 -2.63
CA SER A 135 9.93 6.96 -2.05
C SER A 135 9.94 6.85 -0.52
N VAL A 136 8.77 6.61 0.07
CA VAL A 136 8.61 6.38 1.51
C VAL A 136 7.94 5.03 1.76
N VAL A 137 8.54 4.25 2.65
CA VAL A 137 8.02 2.97 3.16
C VAL A 137 8.09 3.03 4.67
N LEU A 138 6.92 3.05 5.32
CA LEU A 138 6.79 2.95 6.77
C LEU A 138 6.07 1.66 7.12
N THR A 139 6.49 1.05 8.22
CA THR A 139 6.11 -0.28 8.65
C THR A 139 5.83 -0.27 10.16
N PRO A 140 5.38 -1.39 10.75
CA PRO A 140 5.26 -1.50 12.20
C PRO A 140 6.57 -1.20 12.96
N ALA A 141 7.73 -1.37 12.33
CA ALA A 141 9.03 -1.01 12.91
C ALA A 141 9.31 0.52 12.89
N SER A 142 8.59 1.29 12.07
CA SER A 142 8.83 2.73 11.93
C SER A 142 8.34 3.55 13.12
N ASN A 143 7.12 3.28 13.59
CA ASN A 143 6.50 3.90 14.78
C ASN A 143 5.11 3.28 15.05
N SER A 144 4.50 3.67 16.17
CA SER A 144 3.19 3.16 16.60
C SER A 144 2.02 3.49 15.67
N TRP A 145 2.14 4.50 14.79
CA TRP A 145 1.06 4.83 13.84
C TRP A 145 0.95 3.82 12.70
N HIS A 146 1.99 3.02 12.47
CA HIS A 146 2.09 2.06 11.37
C HIS A 146 2.09 0.61 11.88
N HIS A 147 1.64 0.37 13.11
CA HIS A 147 1.67 -0.96 13.74
C HIS A 147 0.82 -2.01 13.01
N ASP A 148 -0.19 -1.59 12.24
CA ASP A 148 -1.18 -2.45 11.61
C ASP A 148 -1.17 -2.41 10.06
N HIS A 149 -0.26 -1.65 9.45
CA HIS A 149 -0.16 -1.52 7.99
C HIS A 149 1.24 -1.10 7.50
N LEU A 150 1.46 -1.28 6.20
CA LEU A 150 2.55 -0.66 5.47
C LEU A 150 2.03 0.63 4.82
N HIS A 151 2.67 1.76 5.10
CA HIS A 151 2.41 3.01 4.39
C HIS A 151 3.43 3.17 3.27
N LEU A 152 2.92 3.33 2.05
CA LEU A 152 3.71 3.38 0.83
C LEU A 152 3.36 4.63 0.04
N ASP A 153 4.33 5.51 -0.20
CA ASP A 153 4.09 6.74 -0.97
C ASP A 153 5.17 7.06 -2.01
N ILE A 154 4.76 7.80 -3.06
CA ILE A 154 5.62 8.25 -4.17
C ILE A 154 5.94 9.75 -4.08
N GLY A 155 5.87 10.31 -2.88
CA GLY A 155 6.16 11.71 -2.61
C GLY A 155 7.62 12.08 -2.83
N PRO A 156 7.97 13.36 -2.57
CA PRO A 156 9.33 13.87 -2.78
C PRO A 156 10.32 13.46 -1.68
N ASP A 157 9.83 13.04 -0.51
CA ASP A 157 10.67 12.58 0.59
C ASP A 157 11.26 11.20 0.29
N ARG A 158 12.34 10.82 0.98
CA ARG A 158 12.93 9.49 0.86
C ARG A 158 13.17 8.87 2.23
N LEU A 159 12.50 7.76 2.50
CA LEU A 159 12.64 7.02 3.75
C LEU A 159 12.23 5.56 3.55
N CYS A 160 13.17 4.63 3.73
CA CYS A 160 12.88 3.20 3.79
C CYS A 160 13.10 2.73 5.23
N SER A 161 12.02 2.49 5.97
CA SER A 161 12.06 2.11 7.39
C SER A 161 11.37 0.75 7.58
N VAL A 162 12.13 -0.34 7.38
CA VAL A 162 11.60 -1.71 7.34
C VAL A 162 11.94 -2.57 8.56
N GLY A 163 12.79 -2.08 9.46
CA GLY A 163 13.21 -2.81 10.68
C GLY A 163 14.37 -3.77 10.43
#